data_AF-I4N064-F1
#
_entry.id   AF-I4N064-F1
#
_cell.length_a   1.000
_cell.length_b   1.000
_cell.length_c   1.000
_cell.angle_alpha   90.00
_cell.angle_beta   90.00
_cell.angle_gamma   90.00
#
_symmetry.space_group_name_H-M   'P 1'
#
loop_
_entity.id
_entity.type
_entity.pdbx_description
1 polymer ?
#
loop_
_entity_poly.entity_id
_entity_poly.type
_entity_poly.pdbx_seq_one_letter_code
_entity_poly.pdbx_strand_id
1 'polypeptide(L)'
;MAAFYRIPEHVGMDFLTFTLVGLFTGTLGGWAAFAFGTKTGKMIASSASLSAMALETDSALKGFMGYGHEPGDLVLTLSGAYVVGFFATLGLLTQLLLKQDSSYRITLIDVVFGNNKALDAYHDAKRRELDSLLDRELNIDALSREREALDRRQLELDVQARLLAAEREEAEALLQARDALVKGHVAMPLPLQHKHLIKPEFFELLPRQVLKVCRFHHALLQETERAVRQAPERDFAAYLMAVAGHLKEHLFDQCTQGSLEEVRVHFRRLEAADMTYKPYVVHGHTEMEVAAVHVDDGLIKASRQSRRSLVYSANKRLAIVGGANFVWQDYLVYAFDAIRHGDLPMYSLGISIRHRAAHSSLLYLISFLQLEQVIQHEMLRVHRAGKESAQR
;
A
#
# COMPACT_ATOMS: atom_id res chain seq x y z
N MET A 1 -3.02 10.19 100.59
CA MET A 1 -2.63 9.02 99.78
C MET A 1 -3.83 8.61 98.97
N ALA A 2 -3.70 8.68 97.64
CA ALA A 2 -4.80 8.73 96.69
C ALA A 2 -5.54 7.39 96.55
N ALA A 3 -6.87 7.44 96.62
CA ALA A 3 -7.76 6.35 96.27
C ALA A 3 -7.88 6.26 94.75
N PHE A 4 -7.30 5.22 94.14
CA PHE A 4 -7.60 4.85 92.76
C PHE A 4 -8.82 3.93 92.75
N TYR A 5 -9.97 4.49 92.36
CA TYR A 5 -11.15 3.73 91.95
C TYR A 5 -10.80 2.98 90.66
N ARG A 6 -10.48 1.68 90.75
CA ARG A 6 -10.43 0.80 89.56
C ARG A 6 -11.86 0.47 89.17
N ILE A 7 -12.36 1.13 88.12
CA ILE A 7 -13.55 0.69 87.40
C ILE A 7 -13.21 -0.68 86.79
N PRO A 8 -14.05 -1.73 86.92
CA PRO A 8 -13.79 -3.01 86.30
C PRO A 8 -13.81 -2.84 84.76
N GLU A 9 -12.71 -3.17 84.09
CA GLU A 9 -12.55 -3.02 82.63
C GLU A 9 -13.61 -3.81 81.83
N HIS A 10 -14.22 -4.83 82.42
CA HIS A 10 -15.27 -5.63 81.78
C HIS A 10 -16.60 -4.88 81.60
N VAL A 11 -16.98 -4.00 82.52
CA VAL A 11 -18.27 -3.28 82.45
C VAL A 11 -18.25 -2.26 81.30
N GLY A 12 -17.14 -1.55 81.09
CA GLY A 12 -17.03 -0.55 80.03
C GLY A 12 -17.05 -1.13 78.62
N MET A 13 -16.52 -2.34 78.44
CA MET A 13 -16.44 -3.01 77.14
C MET A 13 -17.81 -3.52 76.68
N ASP A 14 -18.66 -3.95 77.61
CA ASP A 14 -20.00 -4.42 77.30
C ASP A 14 -20.92 -3.26 76.87
N PHE A 15 -20.96 -2.16 77.63
CA PHE A 15 -21.73 -0.96 77.25
C PHE A 15 -21.31 -0.39 75.88
N LEU A 16 -20.01 -0.38 75.58
CA LEU A 16 -19.49 0.03 74.28
C LEU A 16 -20.00 -0.89 73.16
N THR A 17 -19.99 -2.20 73.38
CA THR A 17 -20.42 -3.20 72.39
C THR A 17 -21.91 -3.06 72.07
N PHE A 18 -22.77 -2.94 73.08
CA PHE A 18 -24.21 -2.72 72.87
C PHE A 18 -24.50 -1.37 72.20
N THR A 19 -23.72 -0.33 72.51
CA THR A 19 -23.84 0.98 71.85
C THR A 19 -23.49 0.88 70.36
N LEU A 20 -22.40 0.18 70.02
CA LEU A 20 -21.97 -0.02 68.63
C LEU A 20 -22.96 -0.86 67.83
N VAL A 21 -23.46 -1.96 68.42
CA VAL A 21 -24.47 -2.82 67.79
C VAL A 21 -25.78 -2.06 67.59
N GLY A 22 -26.23 -1.31 68.59
CA GLY A 22 -27.42 -0.46 68.49
C GLY A 22 -27.27 0.61 67.40
N LEU A 23 -26.14 1.32 67.36
CA LEU A 23 -25.88 2.31 66.30
C LEU A 23 -25.83 1.67 64.91
N PHE A 24 -25.16 0.52 64.76
CA PHE A 24 -25.06 -0.18 63.48
C PHE A 24 -26.42 -0.67 62.98
N THR A 25 -27.20 -1.32 63.83
CA THR A 25 -28.55 -1.78 63.46
C THR A 25 -29.52 -0.61 63.23
N GLY A 26 -29.42 0.45 64.02
CA GLY A 26 -30.20 1.68 63.83
C GLY A 26 -29.90 2.38 62.51
N THR A 27 -28.62 2.50 62.16
CA THR A 27 -28.18 3.09 60.89
C THR A 27 -28.59 2.25 59.68
N LEU A 28 -28.47 0.91 59.76
CA LEU A 28 -28.96 0.01 58.71
C LEU A 28 -30.49 0.07 58.57
N GLY A 29 -31.22 0.12 59.68
CA GLY A 29 -32.68 0.28 59.67
C GLY A 29 -33.11 1.60 59.03
N GLY A 30 -32.41 2.68 59.35
CA GLY A 30 -32.59 3.99 58.71
C GLY A 30 -32.33 3.95 57.21
N TRP A 31 -31.19 3.39 56.80
CA TRP A 31 -30.84 3.25 55.38
C TRP A 31 -31.84 2.38 54.60
N ALA A 32 -32.24 1.25 55.16
CA ALA A 32 -33.18 0.33 54.54
C ALA A 32 -34.57 0.97 54.34
N ALA A 33 -35.02 1.80 55.27
CA ALA A 33 -36.26 2.56 55.12
C ALA A 33 -36.23 3.54 53.92
N PHE A 34 -35.04 3.94 53.45
CA PHE A 34 -34.87 4.81 52.29
C PHE A 34 -34.54 4.07 50.98
N ALA A 35 -33.82 2.95 51.05
CA ALA A 35 -33.35 2.21 49.88
C ALA A 35 -34.48 1.57 49.05
N PHE A 36 -35.60 1.22 49.68
CA PHE A 36 -36.73 0.61 48.98
C PHE A 36 -37.69 1.67 48.47
N GLY A 37 -37.95 1.75 47.16
CA GLY A 37 -38.83 2.76 46.58
C GLY A 37 -40.31 2.63 46.95
N THR A 38 -40.79 1.42 47.28
CA THR A 38 -42.22 1.13 47.52
C THR A 38 -42.59 1.17 49.01
N LYS A 39 -43.79 1.69 49.32
CA LYS A 39 -44.31 1.78 50.70
C LYS A 39 -44.32 0.42 51.43
N THR A 40 -44.60 -0.67 50.72
CA THR A 40 -44.55 -2.04 51.24
C THR A 40 -43.13 -2.54 51.47
N GLY A 41 -42.19 -2.29 50.56
CA GLY A 41 -40.78 -2.66 50.73
C GLY A 41 -40.15 -1.97 51.95
N LYS A 42 -40.49 -0.70 52.19
CA LYS A 42 -40.03 0.05 53.36
C LYS A 42 -40.57 -0.50 54.67
N MET A 43 -41.88 -0.79 54.75
CA MET A 43 -42.47 -1.36 55.97
C MET A 43 -41.90 -2.75 56.28
N ILE A 44 -41.67 -3.57 55.25
CA ILE A 44 -41.05 -4.88 55.42
C ILE A 44 -39.60 -4.71 55.92
N ALA A 45 -38.80 -3.85 55.30
CA ALA A 45 -37.42 -3.62 55.71
C ALA A 45 -37.29 -3.00 57.11
N SER A 46 -38.13 -2.02 57.46
CA SER A 46 -38.15 -1.45 58.81
C SER A 46 -38.58 -2.49 59.85
N SER A 47 -39.59 -3.31 59.54
CA SER A 47 -40.02 -4.40 60.42
C SER A 47 -38.95 -5.48 60.57
N ALA A 48 -38.20 -5.80 59.51
CA ALA A 48 -37.08 -6.73 59.58
C ALA A 48 -35.94 -6.19 60.45
N SER A 49 -35.64 -4.89 60.38
CA SER A 49 -34.62 -4.27 61.24
C SER A 49 -35.03 -4.25 62.72
N LEU A 50 -36.31 -3.98 63.02
CA LEU A 50 -36.85 -4.02 64.38
C LEU A 50 -36.89 -5.45 64.92
N SER A 51 -37.23 -6.44 64.09
CA SER A 51 -37.19 -7.85 64.46
C SER A 51 -35.76 -8.34 64.69
N ALA A 52 -34.79 -7.90 63.88
CA ALA A 52 -33.38 -8.20 64.09
C ALA A 52 -32.89 -7.60 65.42
N MET A 53 -33.23 -6.35 65.71
CA MET A 53 -32.94 -5.72 67.01
C MET A 53 -33.58 -6.51 68.16
N ALA A 54 -34.85 -6.91 68.05
CA ALA A 54 -35.52 -7.68 69.10
C ALA A 54 -34.86 -9.04 69.34
N LEU A 55 -34.43 -9.74 68.28
CA LEU A 55 -33.71 -11.01 68.38
C LEU A 55 -32.31 -10.83 68.99
N GLU A 56 -31.59 -9.78 68.61
CA GLU A 56 -30.29 -9.44 69.20
C GLU A 56 -30.45 -9.07 70.68
N THR A 57 -31.50 -8.35 71.04
CA THR A 57 -31.82 -8.00 72.42
C THR A 57 -32.13 -9.24 73.25
N ASP A 58 -32.92 -10.20 72.73
CA ASP A 58 -33.23 -11.47 73.39
C ASP A 58 -31.99 -12.38 73.52
N SER A 59 -31.18 -12.47 72.47
CA SER A 59 -29.92 -13.22 72.48
C SER A 59 -28.95 -12.66 73.51
N ALA A 60 -28.83 -11.34 73.58
CA ALA A 60 -27.98 -10.66 74.53
C ALA A 60 -28.51 -10.77 75.97
N LEU A 61 -29.83 -10.69 76.19
CA LEU A 61 -30.44 -10.94 77.50
C LEU A 61 -30.11 -12.35 78.02
N LYS A 62 -30.21 -13.36 77.14
CA LYS A 62 -29.91 -14.76 77.48
C LYS A 62 -28.43 -15.00 77.78
N GLY A 63 -27.52 -14.31 77.10
CA GLY A 63 -26.08 -14.39 77.37
C GLY A 63 -25.67 -13.73 78.70
N PHE A 64 -26.32 -12.61 79.06
CA PHE A 64 -25.92 -11.79 80.21
C PHE A 64 -26.62 -12.12 81.53
N MET A 65 -27.81 -12.76 81.50
CA MET A 65 -28.40 -13.33 82.73
C MET A 65 -27.50 -14.39 83.40
N GLY A 66 -26.49 -14.92 82.70
CA GLY A 66 -25.49 -15.84 83.26
C GLY A 66 -24.35 -15.17 84.06
N TYR A 67 -24.19 -13.85 83.98
CA TYR A 67 -23.02 -13.12 84.54
C TYR A 67 -23.36 -12.07 85.63
N GLY A 68 -24.63 -11.95 86.04
CA GLY A 68 -25.01 -11.16 87.22
C GLY A 68 -25.15 -9.63 87.01
N HIS A 69 -25.26 -9.17 85.76
CA HIS A 69 -25.57 -7.76 85.45
C HIS A 69 -27.08 -7.47 85.49
N GLU A 70 -27.49 -6.24 85.84
CA GLU A 70 -28.88 -5.81 85.75
C GLU A 70 -29.27 -5.63 84.26
N PRO A 71 -30.23 -6.42 83.74
CA PRO A 71 -30.52 -6.47 82.30
C PRO A 71 -31.20 -5.20 81.77
N GLY A 72 -31.77 -4.36 82.64
CA GLY A 72 -32.50 -3.14 82.24
C GLY A 72 -31.61 -2.10 81.56
N ASP A 73 -30.43 -1.84 82.11
CA ASP A 73 -29.55 -0.76 81.65
C ASP A 73 -28.92 -1.07 80.27
N LEU A 74 -28.61 -2.34 80.00
CA LEU A 74 -28.06 -2.77 78.72
C LEU A 74 -29.11 -2.71 77.60
N VAL A 75 -30.36 -3.13 77.89
CA VAL A 75 -31.47 -3.02 76.93
C VAL A 75 -31.80 -1.56 76.64
N LEU A 76 -31.78 -0.70 77.66
CA LEU A 76 -32.01 0.73 77.50
C LEU A 76 -30.91 1.36 76.64
N THR A 77 -29.65 0.97 76.84
CA THR A 77 -28.50 1.45 76.06
C THR A 77 -28.60 1.01 74.60
N LEU A 78 -28.92 -0.26 74.33
CA LEU A 78 -29.09 -0.79 72.98
C LEU A 78 -30.23 -0.08 72.24
N SER A 79 -31.38 0.06 72.89
CA SER A 79 -32.57 0.73 72.34
C SER A 79 -32.32 2.22 72.10
N GLY A 80 -31.65 2.89 73.04
CA GLY A 80 -31.26 4.29 72.91
C GLY A 80 -30.28 4.51 71.75
N ALA A 81 -29.25 3.67 71.64
CA ALA A 81 -28.27 3.72 70.56
C ALA A 81 -28.89 3.44 69.19
N TYR A 82 -29.86 2.50 69.10
CA TYR A 82 -30.64 2.25 67.88
C TYR A 82 -31.40 3.49 67.43
N VAL A 83 -32.14 4.12 68.34
CA VAL A 83 -32.91 5.34 68.03
C VAL A 83 -31.98 6.46 67.55
N VAL A 84 -30.85 6.66 68.23
CA VAL A 84 -29.85 7.67 67.85
C VAL A 84 -29.27 7.37 66.45
N GLY A 85 -28.90 6.13 66.16
CA GLY A 85 -28.37 5.73 64.84
C GLY A 85 -29.39 5.91 63.70
N PHE A 86 -30.65 5.59 63.98
CA PHE A 86 -31.75 5.78 63.04
C PHE A 86 -32.01 7.26 62.73
N PHE A 87 -32.03 8.13 63.73
CA PHE A 87 -32.22 9.56 63.50
C PHE A 87 -30.97 10.25 62.90
N ALA A 88 -29.77 9.78 63.24
CA ALA A 88 -28.53 10.29 62.64
C ALA A 88 -28.48 10.01 61.13
N THR A 89 -28.89 8.81 60.71
CA THR A 89 -28.99 8.48 59.27
C THR A 89 -30.07 9.29 58.57
N LEU A 90 -31.22 9.49 59.21
CA LEU A 90 -32.28 10.37 58.69
C LEU A 90 -31.77 11.81 58.49
N GLY A 91 -31.02 12.35 59.46
CA GLY A 91 -30.42 13.68 59.38
C GLY A 91 -29.38 13.80 58.26
N LEU A 92 -28.48 12.83 58.14
CA LEU A 92 -27.46 12.80 57.09
C LEU A 92 -28.08 12.73 55.69
N LEU A 93 -29.12 11.92 55.52
CA LEU A 93 -29.81 11.75 54.25
C LEU A 93 -30.60 13.01 53.88
N THR A 94 -31.20 13.68 54.88
CA THR A 94 -31.80 15.02 54.70
C THR A 94 -30.77 16.05 54.26
N GLN A 95 -29.57 16.04 54.84
CA GLN A 95 -28.49 16.95 54.47
C GLN A 95 -27.95 16.69 53.05
N LEU A 96 -27.87 15.43 52.64
CA LEU A 96 -27.48 15.05 51.26
C LEU A 96 -28.54 15.51 50.24
N LEU A 97 -29.82 15.41 50.57
CA LEU A 97 -30.91 15.90 49.72
C LEU A 97 -30.95 17.43 49.65
N LEU A 98 -30.62 18.13 50.74
CA LEU A 98 -30.53 19.61 50.76
C LEU A 98 -29.36 20.17 49.93
N LYS A 99 -28.33 19.37 49.65
CA LYS A 99 -27.16 19.77 48.83
C LYS A 99 -27.34 19.54 47.32
N GLN A 100 -28.53 19.16 46.85
CA GLN A 100 -28.77 18.88 45.44
C GLN A 100 -29.01 20.17 44.62
N ASP A 101 -28.08 20.47 43.71
CA ASP A 101 -28.10 21.59 42.76
C ASP A 101 -28.81 21.18 41.44
N SER A 102 -30.05 20.69 41.53
CA SER A 102 -30.88 20.40 40.35
C SER A 102 -32.19 21.20 40.41
N SER A 103 -32.72 21.58 39.25
CA SER A 103 -33.92 22.43 39.14
C SER A 103 -35.20 21.79 39.70
N TYR A 104 -35.14 20.52 40.11
CA TYR A 104 -36.23 19.76 40.72
C TYR A 104 -35.89 19.41 42.17
N ARG A 105 -36.51 20.14 43.11
CA ARG A 105 -36.39 19.86 44.55
C ARG A 105 -37.19 18.62 44.90
N ILE A 106 -36.50 17.50 45.12
CA ILE A 106 -37.11 16.32 45.73
C ILE A 106 -37.24 16.59 47.23
N THR A 107 -38.48 16.58 47.74
CA THR A 107 -38.74 16.75 49.16
C THR A 107 -38.56 15.41 49.89
N LEU A 108 -38.11 15.42 51.15
CA LEU A 108 -37.96 14.22 51.98
C LEU A 108 -39.25 13.38 52.02
N ILE A 109 -40.40 14.05 51.94
CA ILE A 109 -41.74 13.46 51.91
C ILE A 109 -41.92 12.59 50.64
N ASP A 110 -41.43 13.01 49.47
CA ASP A 110 -41.60 12.24 48.23
C ASP A 110 -40.79 10.94 48.24
N VAL A 111 -39.58 11.01 48.83
CA VAL A 111 -38.72 9.84 49.03
C VAL A 111 -39.29 8.95 50.13
N VAL A 112 -39.79 9.48 51.25
CA VAL A 112 -40.36 8.68 52.36
C VAL A 112 -41.69 8.03 51.97
N PHE A 113 -42.56 8.71 51.21
CA PHE A 113 -43.85 8.17 50.80
C PHE A 113 -43.80 7.33 49.51
N GLY A 114 -42.65 7.23 48.83
CA GLY A 114 -42.48 6.31 47.71
C GLY A 114 -43.30 6.71 46.48
N ASN A 115 -43.24 7.98 46.11
CA ASN A 115 -43.97 8.47 44.94
C ASN A 115 -43.18 8.17 43.65
N ASN A 116 -43.29 6.93 43.16
CA ASN A 116 -42.52 6.39 42.02
C ASN A 116 -42.49 7.30 40.77
N LYS A 117 -43.53 8.10 40.54
CA LYS A 117 -43.62 9.00 39.38
C LYS A 117 -42.55 10.09 39.35
N ALA A 118 -42.13 10.62 40.50
CA ALA A 118 -41.11 11.67 40.55
C ALA A 118 -39.70 11.12 40.29
N LEU A 119 -39.48 9.85 40.68
CA LEU A 119 -38.20 9.16 40.54
C LEU A 119 -38.00 8.68 39.09
N ASP A 120 -39.06 8.14 38.47
CA ASP A 120 -39.05 7.78 37.06
C ASP A 120 -38.86 9.02 36.16
N ALA A 121 -39.52 10.13 36.49
CA ALA A 121 -39.36 11.40 35.76
C ALA A 121 -37.92 11.93 35.82
N TYR A 122 -37.22 11.74 36.94
CA TYR A 122 -35.81 12.11 37.09
C TYR A 122 -34.88 11.25 36.23
N HIS A 123 -35.08 9.93 36.21
CA HIS A 123 -34.28 9.02 35.38
C HIS A 123 -34.49 9.26 33.88
N ASP A 124 -35.73 9.53 33.47
CA ASP A 124 -36.06 9.86 32.08
C ASP A 124 -35.46 11.20 31.64
N ALA A 125 -35.46 12.21 32.53
CA ALA A 125 -34.83 13.49 32.24
C ALA A 125 -33.31 13.35 32.06
N LYS A 126 -32.64 12.55 32.91
CA LYS A 126 -31.19 12.32 32.80
C LYS A 126 -30.80 11.50 31.57
N ARG A 127 -31.61 10.54 31.15
CA ARG A 127 -31.41 9.83 29.88
C ARG A 127 -31.47 10.77 28.69
N ARG A 128 -32.49 11.62 28.60
CA ARG A 128 -32.62 12.59 27.51
C ARG A 128 -31.50 13.62 27.46
N GLU A 129 -31.00 14.05 28.62
CA GLU A 129 -29.85 14.95 28.70
C GLU A 129 -28.59 14.29 28.15
N LEU A 130 -28.32 13.04 28.54
CA LEU A 130 -27.18 12.24 28.03
C LEU A 130 -27.29 11.99 26.53
N ASP A 131 -28.46 11.59 26.04
CA ASP A 131 -28.71 11.37 24.60
C ASP A 131 -28.47 12.66 23.80
N SER A 132 -28.91 13.82 24.33
CA SER A 132 -28.70 15.11 23.67
C SER A 132 -27.24 15.56 23.60
N LEU A 133 -26.42 15.18 24.59
CA LEU A 133 -24.98 15.46 24.60
C LEU A 133 -24.23 14.53 23.65
N LEU A 134 -24.63 13.24 23.59
CA LEU A 134 -24.08 12.25 22.66
C LEU A 134 -24.32 12.62 21.19
N ASP A 135 -25.53 13.07 20.86
CA ASP A 135 -25.87 13.54 19.51
C ASP A 135 -25.14 14.84 19.12
N ARG A 136 -24.95 15.75 20.09
CA ARG A 136 -24.38 17.08 19.84
C ARG A 136 -22.85 17.08 19.76
N GLU A 137 -22.17 16.23 20.53
CA GLU A 137 -20.70 16.23 20.62
C GLU A 137 -20.03 15.11 19.81
N LEU A 138 -20.67 13.95 19.63
CA LEU A 138 -20.01 12.76 19.06
C LEU A 138 -20.67 12.19 17.80
N ASN A 139 -21.79 12.74 17.34
CA ASN A 139 -22.48 12.39 16.08
C ASN A 139 -22.27 10.93 15.66
N ILE A 140 -22.64 10.02 16.57
CA ILE A 140 -22.25 8.60 16.55
C ILE A 140 -22.71 7.92 15.25
N ASP A 141 -23.83 8.37 14.70
CA ASP A 141 -24.34 7.93 13.42
C ASP A 141 -23.39 8.22 12.26
N ALA A 142 -22.72 9.38 12.26
CA ALA A 142 -21.76 9.75 11.22
C ALA A 142 -20.50 8.88 11.33
N LEU A 143 -19.97 8.69 12.54
CA LEU A 143 -18.80 7.84 12.79
C LEU A 143 -19.08 6.36 12.49
N SER A 144 -20.27 5.86 12.80
CA SER A 144 -20.68 4.49 12.47
C SER A 144 -20.76 4.29 10.95
N ARG A 145 -21.33 5.25 10.21
CA ARG A 145 -21.38 5.19 8.74
C ARG A 145 -20.00 5.26 8.10
N GLU A 146 -19.11 6.10 8.63
CA GLU A 146 -17.74 6.20 8.15
C GLU A 146 -16.96 4.89 8.40
N ARG A 147 -17.12 4.29 9.57
CA ARG A 147 -16.53 2.98 9.89
C ARG A 147 -17.03 1.89 8.94
N GLU A 148 -18.34 1.82 8.70
CA GLU A 148 -18.90 0.86 7.73
C GLU A 148 -18.37 1.09 6.31
N ALA A 149 -18.14 2.34 5.91
CA ALA A 149 -17.59 2.65 4.59
C ALA A 149 -16.11 2.23 4.49
N LEU A 150 -15.32 2.44 5.54
CA LEU A 150 -13.93 2.00 5.63
C LEU A 150 -13.82 0.47 5.64
N ASP A 151 -14.67 -0.22 6.40
CA ASP A 151 -14.69 -1.68 6.46
C ASP A 151 -15.03 -2.29 5.08
N ARG A 152 -15.98 -1.70 4.34
CA ARG A 152 -16.28 -2.11 2.95
C ARG A 152 -15.09 -1.90 2.03
N ARG A 153 -14.44 -0.74 2.10
CA ARG A 153 -13.27 -0.44 1.27
C ARG A 153 -12.09 -1.34 1.59
N GLN A 154 -11.90 -1.70 2.86
CA GLN A 154 -10.86 -2.62 3.26
C GLN A 154 -11.13 -4.03 2.73
N LEU A 155 -12.39 -4.48 2.77
CA LEU A 155 -12.79 -5.74 2.15
C LEU A 155 -12.52 -5.75 0.63
N GLU A 156 -12.83 -4.67 -0.09
CA GLU A 156 -12.55 -4.54 -1.52
C GLU A 156 -11.04 -4.61 -1.83
N LEU A 157 -10.22 -3.92 -1.02
CA LEU A 157 -8.76 -3.94 -1.16
C LEU A 157 -8.19 -5.33 -0.87
N ASP A 158 -8.70 -6.03 0.15
CA ASP A 158 -8.27 -7.39 0.47
C ASP A 158 -8.62 -8.37 -0.65
N VAL A 159 -9.80 -8.21 -1.28
CA VAL A 159 -10.19 -9.01 -2.44
C VAL A 159 -9.27 -8.70 -3.63
N GLN A 160 -8.98 -7.43 -3.93
CA GLN A 160 -8.06 -7.05 -5.01
C GLN A 160 -6.63 -7.58 -4.76
N ALA A 161 -6.15 -7.49 -3.53
CA ALA A 161 -4.82 -7.98 -3.15
C ALA A 161 -4.72 -9.52 -3.33
N ARG A 162 -5.79 -10.25 -2.98
CA ARG A 162 -5.86 -11.70 -3.20
C ARG A 162 -5.90 -12.06 -4.69
N LEU A 163 -6.70 -11.34 -5.48
CA LEU A 163 -6.74 -11.54 -6.93
C LEU A 163 -5.37 -11.29 -7.57
N LEU A 164 -4.71 -10.19 -7.20
CA LEU A 164 -3.40 -9.83 -7.72
C LEU A 164 -2.31 -10.82 -7.28
N ALA A 165 -2.41 -11.36 -6.06
CA ALA A 165 -1.53 -12.43 -5.59
C ALA A 165 -1.72 -13.72 -6.40
N ALA A 166 -2.97 -14.09 -6.70
CA ALA A 166 -3.29 -15.25 -7.53
C ALA A 166 -2.78 -15.07 -8.97
N GLU A 167 -3.02 -13.91 -9.59
CA GLU A 167 -2.49 -13.59 -10.93
C GLU A 167 -0.96 -13.64 -10.96
N ARG A 168 -0.31 -13.16 -9.89
CA ARG A 168 1.14 -13.22 -9.77
C ARG A 168 1.65 -14.67 -9.64
N GLU A 169 0.99 -15.50 -8.85
CA GLU A 169 1.34 -16.91 -8.69
C GLU A 169 1.17 -17.66 -10.02
N GLU A 170 0.08 -17.43 -10.74
CA GLU A 170 -0.14 -17.97 -12.09
C GLU A 170 0.96 -17.51 -13.07
N ALA A 171 1.32 -16.23 -13.04
CA ALA A 171 2.39 -15.70 -13.88
C ALA A 171 3.76 -16.32 -13.53
N GLU A 172 4.07 -16.50 -12.24
CA GLU A 172 5.29 -17.15 -11.78
C GLU A 172 5.32 -18.64 -12.19
N ALA A 173 4.19 -19.36 -12.09
CA ALA A 173 4.06 -20.74 -12.54
C ALA A 173 4.26 -20.86 -14.06
N LEU A 174 3.68 -19.94 -14.86
CA LEU A 174 3.88 -19.88 -16.30
C LEU A 174 5.35 -19.61 -16.67
N LEU A 175 6.03 -18.73 -15.92
CA LEU A 175 7.46 -18.46 -16.12
C LEU A 175 8.31 -19.68 -15.78
N GLN A 176 8.02 -20.38 -14.69
CA GLN A 176 8.72 -21.62 -14.33
C GLN A 176 8.48 -22.73 -15.36
N ALA A 177 7.24 -22.88 -15.85
CA ALA A 177 6.91 -23.82 -16.92
C ALA A 177 7.65 -23.47 -18.22
N ARG A 178 7.71 -22.19 -18.59
CA ARG A 178 8.53 -21.70 -19.71
C ARG A 178 10.01 -22.03 -19.50
N ASP A 179 10.55 -21.76 -18.32
CA ASP A 179 11.97 -21.97 -18.02
C ASP A 179 12.33 -23.46 -17.98
N ALA A 180 11.41 -24.32 -17.54
CA ALA A 180 11.54 -25.77 -17.63
C ALA A 180 11.53 -26.25 -19.09
N LEU A 181 10.66 -25.70 -19.95
CA LEU A 181 10.65 -25.95 -21.38
C LEU A 181 11.92 -25.42 -22.07
N VAL A 182 12.47 -24.30 -21.62
CA VAL A 182 13.73 -23.72 -22.11
C VAL A 182 14.94 -24.57 -21.71
N LYS A 183 14.87 -25.27 -20.57
CA LYS A 183 15.99 -26.03 -19.99
C LYS A 183 16.40 -27.17 -20.94
N GLY A 184 17.57 -27.02 -21.57
CA GLY A 184 18.12 -27.97 -22.55
C GLY A 184 18.00 -27.53 -24.01
N HIS A 185 17.25 -26.47 -24.31
CA HIS A 185 17.19 -25.89 -25.65
C HIS A 185 18.34 -24.91 -25.88
N VAL A 186 18.91 -24.92 -27.08
CA VAL A 186 19.95 -23.97 -27.48
C VAL A 186 19.32 -22.57 -27.56
N ALA A 187 19.91 -21.60 -26.88
CA ALA A 187 19.44 -20.22 -26.88
C ALA A 187 20.54 -19.28 -27.37
N MET A 188 20.16 -18.32 -28.20
CA MET A 188 21.01 -17.23 -28.65
C MET A 188 20.99 -16.10 -27.60
N PRO A 189 22.13 -15.75 -26.99
CA PRO A 189 22.20 -14.62 -26.09
C PRO A 189 22.09 -13.31 -26.88
N LEU A 190 21.13 -12.49 -26.53
CA LEU A 190 20.96 -11.12 -27.04
C LEU A 190 21.31 -10.11 -25.94
N PRO A 191 21.56 -8.84 -26.30
CA PRO A 191 21.87 -7.79 -25.31
C PRO A 191 20.79 -7.65 -24.22
N LEU A 192 21.17 -7.03 -23.09
CA LEU A 192 20.30 -6.78 -21.95
C LEU A 192 19.69 -8.06 -21.33
N GLN A 193 20.50 -9.13 -21.28
CA GLN A 193 20.16 -10.43 -20.69
C GLN A 193 18.98 -11.16 -21.38
N HIS A 194 18.61 -10.75 -22.59
CA HIS A 194 17.59 -11.46 -23.36
C HIS A 194 18.15 -12.78 -23.93
N LYS A 195 17.37 -13.85 -23.87
CA LYS A 195 17.72 -15.16 -24.45
C LYS A 195 16.67 -15.54 -25.48
N HIS A 196 17.06 -15.59 -26.76
CA HIS A 196 16.18 -16.04 -27.82
C HIS A 196 16.30 -17.56 -27.97
N LEU A 197 15.22 -18.28 -27.75
CA LEU A 197 15.17 -19.72 -27.99
C LEU A 197 15.34 -20.02 -29.48
N ILE A 198 16.36 -20.81 -29.81
CA ILE A 198 16.60 -21.24 -31.18
C ILE A 198 15.68 -22.42 -31.46
N LYS A 199 14.73 -22.23 -32.36
CA LYS A 199 13.89 -23.32 -32.87
C LYS A 199 14.63 -24.09 -33.98
N PRO A 200 14.27 -25.37 -34.26
CA PRO A 200 14.91 -26.15 -35.33
C PRO A 200 14.93 -25.45 -36.69
N GLU A 201 13.87 -24.72 -37.05
CA GLU A 201 13.76 -24.00 -38.34
C GLU A 201 14.83 -22.92 -38.49
N PHE A 202 15.37 -22.40 -37.39
CA PHE A 202 16.49 -21.46 -37.43
C PHE A 202 17.74 -22.10 -38.04
N PHE A 203 18.04 -23.36 -37.69
CA PHE A 203 19.21 -24.07 -38.23
C PHE A 203 19.05 -24.38 -39.72
N GLU A 204 17.82 -24.62 -40.18
CA GLU A 204 17.52 -24.77 -41.61
C GLU A 204 17.75 -23.48 -42.40
N LEU A 205 17.43 -22.34 -41.80
CA LEU A 205 17.63 -21.02 -42.41
C LEU A 205 19.06 -20.49 -42.28
N LEU A 206 19.84 -21.01 -41.34
CA LEU A 206 21.15 -20.47 -40.97
C LEU A 206 22.13 -20.40 -42.16
N PRO A 207 22.31 -21.43 -43.01
CA PRO A 207 23.21 -21.33 -44.17
C PRO A 207 22.84 -20.18 -45.11
N ARG A 208 21.54 -19.99 -45.37
CA ARG A 208 21.05 -18.89 -46.21
C ARG A 208 21.30 -17.53 -45.55
N GLN A 209 21.07 -17.42 -44.24
CA GLN A 209 21.29 -16.18 -43.51
C GLN A 209 22.79 -15.82 -43.41
N VAL A 210 23.67 -16.80 -43.22
CA VAL A 210 25.13 -16.59 -43.25
C VAL A 210 25.58 -16.11 -44.64
N LEU A 211 25.07 -16.72 -45.72
CA LEU A 211 25.37 -16.28 -47.08
C LEU A 211 24.95 -14.82 -47.32
N LYS A 212 23.78 -14.40 -46.81
CA LYS A 212 23.31 -13.00 -46.86
C LYS A 212 24.27 -12.05 -46.14
N VAL A 213 24.70 -12.40 -44.93
CA VAL A 213 25.68 -11.60 -44.17
C VAL A 213 27.01 -11.49 -44.91
N CYS A 214 27.52 -12.58 -45.50
CA CYS A 214 28.75 -12.56 -46.29
C CYS A 214 28.63 -11.67 -47.54
N ARG A 215 27.51 -11.74 -48.27
CA ARG A 215 27.24 -10.87 -49.43
C ARG A 215 27.19 -9.40 -49.03
N PHE A 216 26.48 -9.09 -47.95
CA PHE A 216 26.43 -7.74 -47.41
C PHE A 216 27.82 -7.23 -47.04
N HIS A 217 28.59 -8.03 -46.30
CA HIS A 217 29.95 -7.64 -45.90
C HIS A 217 30.85 -7.35 -47.10
N HIS A 218 30.79 -8.19 -48.13
CA HIS A 218 31.56 -7.96 -49.37
C HIS A 218 31.17 -6.64 -50.06
N ALA A 219 29.86 -6.38 -50.19
CA ALA A 219 29.37 -5.14 -50.78
C ALA A 219 29.77 -3.90 -49.98
N LEU A 220 29.65 -3.96 -48.64
CA LEU A 220 30.08 -2.90 -47.74
C LEU A 220 31.57 -2.57 -47.91
N LEU A 221 32.43 -3.58 -48.00
CA LEU A 221 33.87 -3.38 -48.20
C LEU A 221 34.16 -2.70 -49.55
N GLN A 222 33.56 -3.19 -50.65
CA GLN A 222 33.74 -2.59 -51.96
C GLN A 222 33.29 -1.12 -51.99
N GLU A 223 32.15 -0.84 -51.37
CA GLU A 223 31.58 0.51 -51.31
C GLU A 223 32.44 1.45 -50.45
N THR A 224 33.01 0.92 -49.36
CA THR A 224 33.94 1.65 -48.50
C THR A 224 35.24 1.99 -49.21
N GLU A 225 35.86 1.01 -49.89
CA GLU A 225 37.07 1.24 -50.67
C GLU A 225 36.85 2.31 -51.76
N ARG A 226 35.69 2.25 -52.43
CA ARG A 226 35.31 3.27 -53.41
C ARG A 226 35.16 4.64 -52.76
N ALA A 227 34.48 4.74 -51.62
CA ALA A 227 34.29 6.00 -50.92
C ALA A 227 35.60 6.60 -50.39
N VAL A 228 36.51 5.79 -49.85
CA VAL A 228 37.83 6.24 -49.38
C VAL A 228 38.67 6.78 -50.54
N ARG A 229 38.68 6.11 -51.70
CA ARG A 229 39.42 6.58 -52.89
C ARG A 229 38.88 7.89 -53.47
N GLN A 230 37.60 8.16 -53.27
CA GLN A 230 36.92 9.35 -53.75
C GLN A 230 36.84 10.47 -52.68
N ALA A 231 37.49 10.29 -51.53
CA ALA A 231 37.53 11.33 -50.49
C ALA A 231 38.50 12.46 -50.90
N PRO A 232 38.13 13.74 -50.71
CA PRO A 232 36.97 14.24 -49.98
C PRO A 232 35.74 14.50 -50.85
N GLU A 233 35.83 14.32 -52.17
CA GLU A 233 34.79 14.70 -53.15
C GLU A 233 33.47 13.95 -52.94
N ARG A 234 33.52 12.75 -52.34
CA ARG A 234 32.32 11.96 -52.05
C ARG A 234 31.63 12.38 -50.76
N ASP A 235 30.34 12.71 -50.88
CA ASP A 235 29.45 12.97 -49.75
C ASP A 235 29.26 11.73 -48.86
N PHE A 236 29.49 11.88 -47.55
CA PHE A 236 29.26 10.84 -46.55
C PHE A 236 27.80 10.40 -46.50
N ALA A 237 26.84 11.29 -46.76
CA ALA A 237 25.42 10.92 -46.86
C ALA A 237 25.18 9.93 -48.01
N ALA A 238 25.84 10.14 -49.15
CA ALA A 238 25.75 9.23 -50.29
C ALA A 238 26.35 7.85 -49.98
N TYR A 239 27.45 7.80 -49.22
CA TYR A 239 27.99 6.53 -48.70
C TYR A 239 26.99 5.83 -47.77
N LEU A 240 26.39 6.54 -46.80
CA LEU A 240 25.39 5.95 -45.91
C LEU A 240 24.13 5.48 -46.66
N MET A 241 23.74 6.17 -47.73
CA MET A 241 22.63 5.75 -48.61
C MET A 241 22.97 4.43 -49.33
N ALA A 242 24.20 4.29 -49.83
CA ALA A 242 24.66 3.03 -50.43
C ALA A 242 24.68 1.89 -49.41
N VAL A 243 25.19 2.13 -48.19
CA VAL A 243 25.15 1.15 -47.09
C VAL A 243 23.72 0.73 -46.76
N ALA A 244 22.78 1.69 -46.71
CA ALA A 244 21.37 1.40 -46.48
C ALA A 244 20.77 0.53 -47.60
N GLY A 245 21.15 0.80 -48.85
CA GLY A 245 20.79 -0.02 -50.01
C GLY A 245 21.33 -1.44 -49.91
N HIS A 246 22.62 -1.61 -49.64
CA HIS A 246 23.25 -2.92 -49.46
C HIS A 246 22.65 -3.73 -48.30
N LEU A 247 22.27 -3.08 -47.20
CA LEU A 247 21.54 -3.73 -46.12
C LEU A 247 20.21 -4.32 -46.63
N LYS A 248 19.41 -3.51 -47.32
CA LYS A 248 18.12 -3.97 -47.88
C LYS A 248 18.30 -5.08 -48.91
N GLU A 249 19.18 -4.87 -49.88
CA GLU A 249 19.40 -5.80 -50.98
C GLU A 249 20.00 -7.12 -50.50
N HIS A 250 21.10 -7.10 -49.75
CA HIS A 250 21.86 -8.32 -49.46
C HIS A 250 21.41 -9.04 -48.19
N LEU A 251 20.90 -8.33 -47.17
CA LEU A 251 20.37 -9.00 -45.97
C LEU A 251 18.90 -9.38 -46.15
N PHE A 252 18.09 -8.46 -46.69
CA PHE A 252 16.64 -8.64 -46.72
C PHE A 252 16.10 -9.07 -48.09
N ASP A 253 16.96 -9.26 -49.10
CA ASP A 253 16.58 -9.58 -50.49
C ASP A 253 15.59 -8.55 -51.08
N GLN A 254 15.73 -7.25 -50.72
CA GLN A 254 14.83 -6.18 -51.16
C GLN A 254 15.53 -5.15 -52.05
N CYS A 255 15.45 -5.33 -53.37
CA CYS A 255 16.04 -4.44 -54.37
C CYS A 255 15.07 -3.42 -55.00
N THR A 256 13.76 -3.64 -54.92
CA THR A 256 12.79 -2.90 -55.76
C THR A 256 12.21 -1.66 -55.09
N GLN A 257 12.24 -0.54 -55.81
CA GLN A 257 11.37 0.61 -55.55
C GLN A 257 9.93 0.23 -55.95
N GLY A 258 9.04 0.02 -54.97
CA GLY A 258 7.65 -0.36 -55.22
C GLY A 258 6.82 -0.52 -53.94
N SER A 259 5.51 -0.78 -54.09
CA SER A 259 4.54 -0.84 -52.98
C SER A 259 4.69 -2.05 -52.03
N LEU A 260 5.65 -2.95 -52.28
CA LEU A 260 5.91 -4.17 -51.52
C LEU A 260 7.18 -4.08 -50.65
N GLU A 261 7.68 -2.87 -50.39
CA GLU A 261 8.80 -2.73 -49.48
C GLU A 261 8.42 -3.10 -48.04
N GLU A 262 9.08 -4.14 -47.51
CA GLU A 262 8.86 -4.61 -46.14
C GLU A 262 9.95 -4.12 -45.18
N VAL A 263 11.05 -3.57 -45.70
CA VAL A 263 12.21 -3.15 -44.92
C VAL A 263 12.59 -1.72 -45.27
N ARG A 264 12.73 -0.90 -44.22
CA ARG A 264 13.23 0.46 -44.31
C ARG A 264 14.48 0.61 -43.46
N VAL A 265 15.55 1.06 -44.08
CA VAL A 265 16.81 1.35 -43.40
C VAL A 265 17.01 2.85 -43.34
N HIS A 266 17.38 3.37 -42.18
CA HIS A 266 17.61 4.80 -42.02
C HIS A 266 18.78 5.06 -41.09
N PHE A 267 19.53 6.11 -41.43
CA PHE A 267 20.52 6.70 -40.55
C PHE A 267 19.96 8.02 -40.03
N ARG A 268 20.18 8.26 -38.74
CA ARG A 268 19.95 9.57 -38.12
C ARG A 268 21.28 10.22 -37.78
N ARG A 269 21.31 11.54 -37.80
CA ARG A 269 22.43 12.36 -37.35
C ARG A 269 22.02 13.15 -36.11
N LEU A 270 22.91 13.26 -35.14
CA LEU A 270 22.72 14.06 -33.95
C LEU A 270 22.70 15.55 -34.33
N GLU A 271 21.62 16.22 -33.97
CA GLU A 271 21.54 17.67 -33.92
C GLU A 271 21.90 18.10 -32.48
N ALA A 272 23.10 18.67 -32.31
CA ALA A 272 23.62 18.99 -30.98
C ALA A 272 22.81 20.10 -30.26
N ALA A 273 22.10 20.94 -31.02
CA ALA A 273 21.34 22.06 -30.47
C ALA A 273 20.12 21.62 -29.65
N ASP A 274 19.45 20.54 -30.06
CA ASP A 274 18.24 20.03 -29.41
C ASP A 274 18.41 18.61 -28.83
N MET A 275 19.63 18.05 -28.93
CA MET A 275 19.97 16.71 -28.43
C MET A 275 19.05 15.63 -29.03
N THR A 276 18.70 15.78 -30.31
CA THR A 276 17.89 14.81 -31.04
C THR A 276 18.65 14.18 -32.20
N TYR A 277 18.43 12.88 -32.39
CA TYR A 277 18.77 12.20 -33.63
C TYR A 277 17.68 12.48 -34.66
N LYS A 278 18.00 13.22 -35.72
CA LYS A 278 17.09 13.51 -36.83
C LYS A 278 17.40 12.64 -38.04
N PRO A 279 16.41 12.26 -38.86
CA PRO A 279 16.64 11.53 -40.11
C PRO A 279 17.68 12.24 -40.96
N TYR A 280 18.68 11.50 -41.42
CA TYR A 280 19.74 12.01 -42.28
C TYR A 280 19.71 11.33 -43.64
N VAL A 281 19.59 9.99 -43.63
CA VAL A 281 19.45 9.17 -44.83
C VAL A 281 18.34 8.15 -44.57
N VAL A 282 17.41 8.00 -45.51
CA VAL A 282 16.33 7.02 -45.42
C VAL A 282 16.26 6.28 -46.76
N HIS A 283 16.46 4.97 -46.71
CA HIS A 283 16.30 4.10 -47.86
C HIS A 283 15.07 3.21 -47.64
N GLY A 284 14.07 3.42 -48.48
CA GLY A 284 12.84 2.65 -48.56
C GLY A 284 11.57 3.44 -48.32
N HIS A 285 10.43 2.75 -48.31
CA HIS A 285 9.10 3.33 -48.42
C HIS A 285 8.77 4.28 -47.27
N THR A 286 8.23 5.44 -47.62
CA THR A 286 8.14 6.64 -46.79
C THR A 286 6.72 6.99 -46.36
N GLU A 287 5.78 6.03 -46.38
CA GLU A 287 4.38 6.24 -45.93
C GLU A 287 4.27 6.94 -44.57
N MET A 288 5.25 6.71 -43.68
CA MET A 288 5.40 7.47 -42.46
C MET A 288 6.81 8.05 -42.38
N GLU A 289 6.92 9.32 -42.04
CA GLU A 289 8.22 9.93 -41.77
C GLU A 289 8.94 9.20 -40.62
N VAL A 290 10.26 9.14 -40.74
CA VAL A 290 11.11 8.60 -39.68
C VAL A 290 11.13 9.62 -38.55
N ALA A 291 10.58 9.27 -37.38
CA ALA A 291 10.55 10.19 -36.25
C ALA A 291 11.98 10.53 -35.76
N ALA A 292 12.16 11.79 -35.36
CA ALA A 292 13.30 12.21 -34.56
C ALA A 292 13.22 11.57 -33.16
N VAL A 293 14.37 11.30 -32.55
CA VAL A 293 14.44 10.64 -31.24
C VAL A 293 15.42 11.38 -30.36
N HIS A 294 15.00 11.80 -29.18
CA HIS A 294 15.90 12.43 -28.21
C HIS A 294 16.96 11.42 -27.74
N VAL A 295 18.19 11.89 -27.49
CA VAL A 295 19.34 11.00 -27.21
C VAL A 295 19.14 10.13 -25.95
N ASP A 296 18.31 10.58 -25.01
CA ASP A 296 18.09 9.94 -23.72
C ASP A 296 16.81 9.10 -23.63
N ASP A 297 16.18 8.84 -24.76
CA ASP A 297 14.95 8.07 -24.80
C ASP A 297 15.14 6.69 -25.43
N GLY A 298 14.25 5.78 -25.07
CA GLY A 298 13.99 4.58 -25.85
C GLY A 298 15.16 3.59 -26.00
N LEU A 299 15.09 2.84 -27.10
CA LEU A 299 16.12 1.88 -27.49
C LEU A 299 17.42 2.56 -27.94
N ILE A 300 17.40 3.83 -28.33
CA ILE A 300 18.65 4.52 -28.72
C ILE A 300 19.53 4.77 -27.49
N LYS A 301 18.97 5.22 -26.36
CA LYS A 301 19.70 5.32 -25.08
C LYS A 301 20.20 3.97 -24.62
N ALA A 302 19.35 2.95 -24.63
CA ALA A 302 19.73 1.61 -24.19
C ALA A 302 20.83 1.01 -25.11
N SER A 303 20.80 1.30 -26.41
CA SER A 303 21.83 0.88 -27.35
C SER A 303 23.17 1.55 -27.05
N ARG A 304 23.18 2.87 -26.77
CA ARG A 304 24.39 3.60 -26.34
C ARG A 304 25.00 3.03 -25.06
N GLN A 305 24.17 2.70 -24.08
CA GLN A 305 24.63 2.16 -22.79
C GLN A 305 25.20 0.74 -22.94
N SER A 306 24.54 -0.11 -23.72
CA SER A 306 24.98 -1.48 -23.96
C SER A 306 26.09 -1.58 -25.02
N ARG A 307 26.29 -0.54 -25.83
CA ARG A 307 27.16 -0.51 -27.03
C ARG A 307 26.84 -1.61 -28.04
N ARG A 308 25.57 -2.02 -28.08
CA ARG A 308 25.07 -3.13 -28.90
C ARG A 308 23.81 -2.73 -29.63
N SER A 309 23.58 -3.34 -30.79
CA SER A 309 22.32 -3.22 -31.50
C SER A 309 21.18 -3.87 -30.71
N LEU A 310 20.03 -3.21 -30.64
CA LEU A 310 18.86 -3.69 -29.90
C LEU A 310 17.69 -3.95 -30.85
N VAL A 311 17.07 -5.12 -30.72
CA VAL A 311 15.85 -5.48 -31.44
C VAL A 311 14.63 -5.15 -30.58
N TYR A 312 13.66 -4.44 -31.14
CA TYR A 312 12.47 -3.98 -30.44
C TYR A 312 11.70 -5.12 -29.78
N SER A 313 11.44 -6.20 -30.51
CA SER A 313 10.65 -7.30 -29.97
C SER A 313 11.31 -8.03 -28.79
N ALA A 314 12.63 -7.95 -28.66
CA ALA A 314 13.38 -8.45 -27.50
C ALA A 314 13.41 -7.44 -26.33
N ASN A 315 13.17 -6.14 -26.59
CA ASN A 315 13.39 -5.03 -25.66
C ASN A 315 12.18 -4.09 -25.53
N LYS A 316 10.95 -4.59 -25.74
CA LYS A 316 9.72 -3.78 -25.81
C LYS A 316 9.52 -2.81 -24.63
N ARG A 317 9.93 -3.20 -23.43
CA ARG A 317 9.80 -2.38 -22.20
C ARG A 317 10.58 -1.07 -22.25
N LEU A 318 11.64 -1.03 -23.06
CA LEU A 318 12.51 0.13 -23.22
C LEU A 318 12.16 0.96 -24.45
N ALA A 319 11.19 0.54 -25.26
CA ALA A 319 10.85 1.20 -26.49
C ALA A 319 9.88 2.36 -26.26
N ILE A 320 10.05 3.44 -27.02
CA ILE A 320 9.08 4.53 -27.08
C ILE A 320 7.89 4.02 -27.90
N VAL A 321 6.68 4.20 -27.40
CA VAL A 321 5.45 3.91 -28.16
C VAL A 321 5.27 5.02 -29.21
N GLY A 322 6.01 4.92 -30.31
CA GLY A 322 5.74 5.70 -31.51
C GLY A 322 4.56 5.08 -32.23
N GLY A 323 3.56 5.87 -32.58
CA GLY A 323 2.30 5.39 -33.19
C GLY A 323 2.41 4.64 -34.52
N ALA A 324 3.61 4.26 -34.98
CA ALA A 324 3.89 3.56 -36.23
C ALA A 324 3.91 2.01 -36.10
N ASN A 325 3.64 1.45 -34.91
CA ASN A 325 3.69 0.01 -34.66
C ASN A 325 2.68 -0.81 -35.49
N PHE A 326 1.65 -0.15 -36.05
CA PHE A 326 0.69 -0.80 -36.96
C PHE A 326 1.29 -1.07 -38.35
N VAL A 327 2.32 -0.32 -38.75
CA VAL A 327 3.05 -0.51 -40.02
C VAL A 327 4.33 -1.31 -39.80
N TRP A 328 5.13 -0.92 -38.81
CA TRP A 328 6.43 -1.51 -38.53
C TRP A 328 6.33 -2.42 -37.29
N GLN A 329 6.26 -3.72 -37.52
CA GLN A 329 6.02 -4.72 -36.46
C GLN A 329 7.25 -5.02 -35.60
N ASP A 330 8.45 -4.76 -36.13
CA ASP A 330 9.71 -4.91 -35.41
C ASP A 330 10.78 -3.98 -35.99
N TYR A 331 11.85 -3.75 -35.24
CA TYR A 331 12.97 -2.95 -35.72
C TYR A 331 14.25 -3.20 -34.92
N LEU A 332 15.39 -2.87 -35.51
CA LEU A 332 16.71 -2.85 -34.87
C LEU A 332 17.23 -1.42 -34.80
N VAL A 333 17.84 -1.04 -33.67
CA VAL A 333 18.49 0.27 -33.47
C VAL A 333 19.94 0.09 -33.02
N TYR A 334 20.84 0.92 -33.52
CA TYR A 334 22.20 1.04 -33.01
C TYR A 334 22.71 2.49 -33.01
N ALA A 335 23.44 2.90 -31.99
CA ALA A 335 24.17 4.17 -31.96
C ALA A 335 25.67 3.94 -32.23
N PHE A 336 26.25 4.67 -33.19
CA PHE A 336 27.65 4.49 -33.61
C PHE A 336 28.63 5.24 -32.71
N ASP A 337 29.13 4.57 -31.68
CA ASP A 337 30.05 5.11 -30.68
C ASP A 337 31.41 5.57 -31.23
N ALA A 338 31.83 5.16 -32.42
CA ALA A 338 33.14 5.51 -32.97
C ALA A 338 33.25 6.92 -33.55
N ILE A 339 32.13 7.53 -33.98
CA ILE A 339 32.11 8.88 -34.55
C ILE A 339 31.30 9.76 -33.61
N ARG A 340 31.95 10.70 -32.92
CA ARG A 340 31.34 11.46 -31.82
C ARG A 340 31.36 12.97 -32.02
N HIS A 341 30.41 13.64 -31.37
CA HIS A 341 30.42 15.07 -31.07
C HIS A 341 30.40 15.22 -29.54
N GLY A 342 31.52 15.61 -28.94
CA GLY A 342 31.72 15.45 -27.49
C GLY A 342 31.65 13.97 -27.09
N ASP A 343 30.85 13.66 -26.07
CA ASP A 343 30.65 12.29 -25.57
C ASP A 343 29.53 11.52 -26.28
N LEU A 344 28.84 12.15 -27.23
CA LEU A 344 27.67 11.59 -27.87
C LEU A 344 27.99 11.01 -29.25
N PRO A 345 27.47 9.81 -29.58
CA PRO A 345 27.51 9.29 -30.94
C PRO A 345 26.84 10.24 -31.93
N MET A 346 27.51 10.54 -33.04
CA MET A 346 27.00 11.48 -34.05
C MET A 346 25.94 10.81 -34.94
N TYR A 347 25.97 9.49 -35.09
CA TYR A 347 25.11 8.76 -36.00
C TYR A 347 24.41 7.59 -35.30
N SER A 348 23.21 7.25 -35.78
CA SER A 348 22.50 6.02 -35.39
C SER A 348 21.92 5.32 -36.61
N LEU A 349 21.86 3.98 -36.57
CA LEU A 349 21.18 3.13 -37.54
C LEU A 349 19.81 2.69 -37.00
N GLY A 350 18.81 2.67 -37.87
CA GLY A 350 17.55 1.98 -37.66
C GLY A 350 17.18 1.10 -38.85
N ILE A 351 16.78 -0.14 -38.58
CA ILE A 351 16.22 -1.08 -39.58
C ILE A 351 14.81 -1.42 -39.14
N SER A 352 13.80 -0.95 -39.85
CA SER A 352 12.39 -1.20 -39.56
C SER A 352 11.85 -2.29 -40.48
N ILE A 353 11.08 -3.24 -39.95
CA ILE A 353 10.47 -4.33 -40.72
C ILE A 353 8.93 -4.34 -40.57
N ARG A 354 8.21 -4.51 -41.67
CA ARG A 354 6.73 -4.60 -41.69
C ARG A 354 6.25 -5.96 -41.20
N HIS A 355 6.90 -7.05 -41.59
CA HIS A 355 6.49 -8.42 -41.25
C HIS A 355 7.49 -9.09 -40.31
N ARG A 356 7.16 -9.10 -39.01
CA ARG A 356 8.04 -9.68 -37.98
C ARG A 356 8.29 -11.18 -38.18
N ALA A 357 7.27 -11.92 -38.59
CA ALA A 357 7.36 -13.37 -38.77
C ALA A 357 8.42 -13.77 -39.81
N ALA A 358 8.57 -12.98 -40.88
CA ALA A 358 9.50 -13.26 -41.96
C ALA A 358 10.97 -12.92 -41.60
N HIS A 359 11.20 -11.84 -40.84
CA HIS A 359 12.55 -11.25 -40.70
C HIS A 359 13.12 -11.26 -39.27
N SER A 360 12.35 -11.63 -38.25
CA SER A 360 12.81 -11.57 -36.84
C SER A 360 14.04 -12.45 -36.57
N SER A 361 14.10 -13.67 -37.10
CA SER A 361 15.27 -14.56 -36.96
C SER A 361 16.54 -13.92 -37.50
N LEU A 362 16.44 -13.19 -38.63
CA LEU A 362 17.57 -12.46 -39.21
C LEU A 362 17.96 -11.27 -38.33
N LEU A 363 17.00 -10.49 -37.78
CA LEU A 363 17.29 -9.39 -36.85
C LEU A 363 18.04 -9.87 -35.61
N TYR A 364 17.65 -11.01 -35.04
CA TYR A 364 18.35 -11.60 -33.90
C TYR A 364 19.75 -12.08 -34.29
N LEU A 365 19.90 -12.73 -35.45
CA LEU A 365 21.21 -13.17 -35.94
C LEU A 365 22.15 -11.98 -36.15
N ILE A 366 21.73 -10.91 -36.81
CA ILE A 366 22.62 -9.75 -37.05
C ILE A 366 23.00 -9.05 -35.73
N SER A 367 22.10 -8.99 -34.75
CA SER A 367 22.39 -8.46 -33.41
C SER A 367 23.36 -9.35 -32.62
N PHE A 368 23.21 -10.67 -32.76
CA PHE A 368 24.12 -11.66 -32.17
C PHE A 368 25.52 -11.60 -32.79
N LEU A 369 25.61 -11.56 -34.13
CA LEU A 369 26.86 -11.44 -34.88
C LEU A 369 27.54 -10.08 -34.72
N GLN A 370 26.85 -9.09 -34.16
CA GLN A 370 27.35 -7.72 -33.98
C GLN A 370 27.67 -7.04 -35.30
N LEU A 371 26.81 -7.24 -36.31
CA LEU A 371 27.02 -6.66 -37.64
C LEU A 371 27.20 -5.14 -37.59
N GLU A 372 26.61 -4.49 -36.59
CA GLU A 372 26.79 -3.07 -36.33
C GLU A 372 28.25 -2.65 -36.13
N GLN A 373 29.11 -3.51 -35.59
CA GLN A 373 30.53 -3.23 -35.36
C GLN A 373 31.32 -3.20 -36.67
N VAL A 374 30.95 -4.08 -37.61
CA VAL A 374 31.54 -4.11 -38.96
C VAL A 374 31.17 -2.82 -39.70
N ILE A 375 29.88 -2.44 -39.67
CA ILE A 375 29.40 -1.19 -40.27
C ILE A 375 30.10 0.01 -39.64
N GLN A 376 30.22 0.04 -38.31
CA GLN A 376 30.90 1.10 -37.58
C GLN A 376 32.37 1.25 -38.00
N HIS A 377 33.09 0.13 -38.12
CA HIS A 377 34.49 0.13 -38.51
C HIS A 377 34.68 0.77 -39.90
N GLU A 378 33.87 0.35 -40.87
CA GLU A 378 33.95 0.87 -42.23
C GLU A 378 33.49 2.33 -42.33
N MET A 379 32.41 2.72 -41.63
CA MET A 379 32.01 4.13 -41.51
C MET A 379 33.13 5.02 -40.98
N LEU A 380 33.87 4.55 -39.98
CA LEU A 380 34.98 5.30 -39.39
C LEU A 380 36.12 5.49 -40.39
N ARG A 381 36.41 4.49 -41.23
CA ARG A 381 37.43 4.58 -42.29
C ARG A 381 37.08 5.68 -43.30
N VAL A 382 35.85 5.70 -43.81
CA VAL A 382 35.38 6.75 -44.75
C VAL A 382 35.40 8.13 -44.08
N HIS A 383 34.91 8.23 -42.84
CA HIS A 383 34.84 9.51 -42.12
C HIS A 383 36.23 10.11 -41.86
N ARG A 384 37.24 9.27 -41.54
CA ARG A 384 38.63 9.72 -41.37
C ARG A 384 39.24 10.19 -42.68
N ALA A 385 39.06 9.43 -43.77
CA ALA A 385 39.53 9.81 -45.10
C ALA A 385 38.97 11.18 -45.54
N GLY A 386 37.68 11.43 -45.29
CA GLY A 386 37.06 12.74 -45.58
C GLY A 386 37.66 13.91 -44.79
N LYS A 387 38.01 13.69 -43.52
CA LYS A 387 38.63 14.72 -42.67
C LYS A 387 40.08 15.03 -43.04
N GLU A 388 40.89 13.99 -43.27
CA GLU A 388 42.31 14.15 -43.61
C GLU A 388 42.48 14.89 -44.93
N SER A 389 41.62 14.61 -45.92
CA SER A 389 41.63 15.32 -47.20
C SER A 389 41.12 16.76 -47.13
N ALA A 390 40.35 17.14 -46.10
CA ALA A 390 39.88 18.52 -45.91
C ALA A 390 40.90 19.40 -45.14
N GLN A 391 41.92 18.80 -44.52
CA GLN A 391 43.00 19.50 -43.81
C GLN A 391 44.26 19.73 -44.66
N ARG A 392 44.34 19.09 -45.82
CA ARG A 392 45.35 19.34 -46.86
C ARG A 392 44.81 20.36 -47.85
#